data_AF-A0A7S9WZ23-F1
#
_entry.id   AF-A0A7S9WZ23-F1
#
_cell.length_a   1.000
_cell.length_b   1.000
_cell.length_c   1.000
_cell.angle_alpha   90.00
_cell.angle_beta   90.00
_cell.angle_gamma   90.00
#
_symmetry.space_group_name_H-M   'P 1'
#
loop_
_entity.id
_entity.type
_entity.pdbx_description
1 polymer ?
#
loop_
_entity_poly.entity_id
_entity_poly.type
_entity_poly.pdbx_seq_one_letter_code
_entity_poly.pdbx_strand_id
1 'polypeptide(L)'
;MITSINGLSNTPIQDNTIQKENVAKDTKDDEKAKIEALWYSPVGKSIKEIIDIDENEDNWVAKTISKIDNMLSKRYNTEQDRNAMSMKQPRTLEEAKDQVLIMYSDILKENSVDGKPTMMGKLIGLGTKEEEADLRAFMDSMSSLYPNNNKESLSLLDRTDLSIDEFKTLFAKAREKATKDVEEQRKQIIKEEQEYNANFAKEQSEKKFKPMQVKKKYETYDINKDQKFLYARELLNFKEKRGIDVLELMQKIDKKQILNKMA
;
A
#
# COMPACT_ATOMS: atom_id res chain seq x y z
N MET A 1 -4.87 -82.27 -33.95
CA MET A 1 -5.57 -82.15 -32.65
C MET A 1 -4.96 -80.98 -31.92
N ILE A 2 -5.80 -80.11 -31.37
CA ILE A 2 -5.45 -78.87 -30.69
C ILE A 2 -5.28 -79.16 -29.20
N THR A 3 -4.16 -78.76 -28.62
CA THR A 3 -3.88 -78.64 -27.17
C THR A 3 -2.83 -77.52 -27.06
N SER A 4 -3.13 -76.26 -26.75
CA SER A 4 -3.81 -75.63 -25.61
C SER A 4 -3.05 -75.70 -24.27
N ILE A 5 -2.70 -74.48 -23.82
CA ILE A 5 -2.66 -73.86 -22.46
C ILE A 5 -1.47 -74.06 -21.47
N ASN A 6 -0.87 -72.90 -21.15
CA ASN A 6 -0.34 -72.38 -19.87
C ASN A 6 0.74 -73.11 -19.06
N GLY A 7 1.80 -72.34 -18.76
CA GLY A 7 2.56 -72.46 -17.51
C GLY A 7 4.07 -72.24 -17.66
N LEU A 8 4.54 -70.98 -17.64
CA LEU A 8 5.96 -70.72 -17.36
C LEU A 8 6.20 -70.91 -15.86
N SER A 9 6.91 -71.98 -15.53
CA SER A 9 7.34 -72.35 -14.18
C SER A 9 8.71 -71.74 -13.83
N ASN A 10 8.71 -70.99 -12.73
CA ASN A 10 9.72 -70.79 -11.69
C ASN A 10 11.15 -71.34 -11.87
N THR A 11 12.12 -70.42 -11.72
CA THR A 11 13.39 -70.69 -11.03
C THR A 11 13.68 -69.54 -10.03
N PRO A 12 14.24 -69.84 -8.85
CA PRO A 12 14.26 -68.93 -7.70
C PRO A 12 15.44 -67.97 -7.76
N ILE A 13 15.19 -66.67 -7.61
CA ILE A 13 16.24 -65.67 -7.37
C ILE A 13 16.50 -65.66 -5.87
N GLN A 14 17.72 -66.04 -5.49
CA GLN A 14 18.21 -66.06 -4.12
C GLN A 14 18.27 -64.66 -3.52
N ASP A 15 17.87 -64.59 -2.25
CA ASP A 15 17.98 -63.44 -1.36
C ASP A 15 19.38 -62.82 -1.37
N ASN A 16 19.42 -61.53 -1.70
CA ASN A 16 20.39 -60.62 -1.10
C ASN A 16 19.59 -59.61 -0.28
N THR A 17 19.53 -59.85 1.02
CA THR A 17 19.04 -58.90 2.01
C THR A 17 19.93 -57.66 1.99
N ILE A 18 19.57 -56.68 1.16
CA ILE A 18 20.10 -55.32 1.29
C ILE A 18 19.42 -54.75 2.53
N GLN A 19 20.16 -54.72 3.64
CA GLN A 19 19.81 -53.89 4.78
C GLN A 19 19.57 -52.49 4.23
N LYS A 20 18.31 -52.02 4.29
CA LYS A 20 17.99 -50.61 4.06
C LYS A 20 18.75 -49.82 5.12
N GLU A 21 19.91 -49.31 4.72
CA GLU A 21 20.57 -48.22 5.40
C GLU A 21 19.53 -47.10 5.51
N ASN A 22 19.08 -46.83 6.73
CA ASN A 22 18.25 -45.67 7.02
C ASN A 22 19.10 -44.44 6.65
N VAL A 23 18.91 -43.92 5.43
CA VAL A 23 19.32 -42.57 5.09
C VAL A 23 18.58 -41.67 6.07
N ALA A 24 19.29 -41.18 7.09
CA ALA A 24 18.79 -40.15 7.96
C ALA A 24 18.33 -38.99 7.05
N LYS A 25 17.02 -38.72 7.02
CA LYS A 25 16.53 -37.45 6.48
C LYS A 25 17.32 -36.34 7.17
N ASP A 26 17.89 -35.44 6.38
CA ASP A 26 18.67 -34.32 6.91
C ASP A 26 17.77 -33.52 7.85
N THR A 27 18.01 -33.62 9.15
CA THR A 27 17.13 -33.09 10.20
C THR A 27 16.94 -31.58 10.09
N LYS A 28 17.84 -30.89 9.37
CA LYS A 28 17.77 -29.47 9.06
C LYS A 28 16.65 -29.12 8.08
N ASP A 29 16.40 -29.95 7.08
CA ASP A 29 15.31 -29.71 6.12
C ASP A 29 13.95 -29.93 6.78
N ASP A 30 13.86 -30.95 7.64
CA ASP A 30 12.66 -31.21 8.45
C ASP A 30 12.39 -30.10 9.48
N GLU A 31 13.43 -29.50 10.08
CA GLU A 31 13.27 -28.37 11.01
C GLU A 31 12.86 -27.09 10.30
N LYS A 32 13.48 -26.79 9.15
CA LYS A 32 13.10 -25.65 8.31
C LYS A 32 11.64 -25.75 7.85
N ALA A 33 11.20 -26.93 7.40
CA ALA A 33 9.82 -27.15 7.01
C ALA A 33 8.83 -26.89 8.17
N LYS A 34 9.18 -27.26 9.40
CA LYS A 34 8.35 -26.98 10.60
C LYS A 34 8.29 -25.49 10.93
N ILE A 35 9.41 -24.78 10.81
CA ILE A 35 9.47 -23.32 11.00
C ILE A 35 8.56 -22.63 9.98
N GLU A 36 8.68 -22.98 8.70
CA GLU A 36 7.84 -22.43 7.62
C GLU A 36 6.36 -22.74 7.85
N ALA A 37 6.04 -23.98 8.26
CA ALA A 37 4.66 -24.37 8.54
C ALA A 37 4.04 -23.52 9.66
N LEU A 38 4.77 -23.22 10.73
CA LEU A 38 4.28 -22.34 11.81
C LEU A 38 4.15 -20.88 11.34
N TRP A 39 5.14 -20.38 10.61
CA TRP A 39 5.23 -18.99 10.18
C TRP A 39 4.14 -18.58 9.19
N TYR A 40 3.80 -19.47 8.24
CA TYR A 40 2.80 -19.20 7.21
C TYR A 40 1.38 -19.65 7.59
N SER A 41 1.21 -20.38 8.69
CA SER A 41 -0.10 -20.81 9.16
C SER A 41 -0.83 -19.67 9.90
N PRO A 42 -2.17 -19.65 9.87
CA PRO A 42 -2.95 -18.72 10.68
C PRO A 42 -2.57 -18.84 12.16
N VAL A 43 -2.29 -17.71 12.81
CA VAL A 43 -1.81 -17.66 14.21
C VAL A 43 -2.72 -18.45 15.16
N GLY A 44 -4.04 -18.32 15.01
CA GLY A 44 -5.02 -19.05 15.84
C GLY A 44 -5.00 -20.57 15.67
N LYS A 45 -4.49 -21.08 14.54
CA LYS A 45 -4.22 -22.51 14.35
C LYS A 45 -2.89 -22.89 14.97
N SER A 46 -1.83 -22.14 14.67
CA SER A 46 -0.48 -22.39 15.15
C SER A 46 -0.39 -22.37 16.68
N ILE A 47 -1.12 -21.47 17.36
CA ILE A 47 -1.09 -21.36 18.82
C ILE A 47 -1.62 -22.62 19.52
N LYS A 48 -2.62 -23.29 18.93
CA LYS A 48 -3.22 -24.53 19.47
C LYS A 48 -2.26 -25.72 19.40
N GLU A 49 -1.22 -25.64 18.56
CA GLU A 49 -0.13 -26.63 18.51
C GLU A 49 0.96 -26.34 19.57
N ILE A 50 0.93 -25.17 20.22
CA ILE A 50 1.96 -24.71 21.16
C ILE A 50 1.46 -24.74 22.61
N ILE A 51 0.23 -24.29 22.84
CA ILE A 51 -0.40 -24.25 24.17
C ILE A 51 -1.86 -24.70 24.10
N ASP A 52 -2.30 -25.39 25.16
CA ASP A 52 -3.71 -25.64 25.37
C ASP A 52 -4.43 -24.35 25.80
N ILE A 53 -5.57 -24.07 25.18
CA ILE A 53 -6.44 -22.92 25.44
C ILE A 53 -7.86 -23.47 25.61
N ASP A 54 -8.49 -23.21 26.75
CA ASP A 54 -9.91 -23.48 26.95
C ASP A 54 -10.70 -22.20 26.72
N GLU A 55 -11.20 -22.03 25.49
CA GLU A 55 -12.00 -20.86 25.08
C GLU A 55 -13.39 -20.82 25.76
N ASN A 56 -13.80 -21.89 26.47
CA ASN A 56 -15.06 -21.93 27.23
C ASN A 56 -14.89 -21.45 28.67
N GLU A 57 -13.66 -21.26 29.13
CA GLU A 57 -13.39 -20.83 30.49
C GLU A 57 -13.71 -19.34 30.66
N ASP A 58 -14.30 -18.98 31.81
CA ASP A 58 -14.46 -17.57 32.16
C ASP A 58 -13.11 -16.86 32.16
N ASN A 59 -13.07 -15.71 31.48
CA ASN A 59 -11.87 -14.88 31.34
C ASN A 59 -10.68 -15.62 30.69
N TRP A 60 -10.96 -16.57 29.78
CA TRP A 60 -9.92 -17.34 29.08
C TRP A 60 -8.89 -16.46 28.37
N VAL A 61 -9.28 -15.29 27.86
CA VAL A 61 -8.37 -14.34 27.19
C VAL A 61 -7.27 -13.86 28.14
N ALA A 62 -7.64 -13.32 29.31
CA ALA A 62 -6.65 -12.85 30.29
C ALA A 62 -5.78 -13.99 30.83
N LYS A 63 -6.37 -15.17 31.02
CA LYS A 63 -5.62 -16.38 31.43
C LYS A 63 -4.61 -16.79 30.36
N THR A 64 -4.99 -16.74 29.09
CA THR A 64 -4.12 -17.08 27.96
C THR A 64 -2.98 -16.08 27.83
N ILE A 65 -3.26 -14.77 27.92
CA ILE A 65 -2.23 -13.72 27.97
C ILE A 65 -1.25 -13.99 29.11
N SER A 66 -1.76 -14.25 30.32
CA SER A 66 -0.92 -14.53 31.50
C SER A 66 -0.06 -15.79 31.32
N LYS A 67 -0.61 -16.84 30.70
CA LYS A 67 0.11 -18.08 30.38
C LYS A 67 1.26 -17.80 29.40
N ILE A 68 0.98 -17.05 28.34
CA ILE A 68 1.99 -16.63 27.35
C ILE A 68 3.08 -15.78 28.01
N ASP A 69 2.69 -14.80 28.82
CA ASP A 69 3.62 -13.90 29.51
C ASP A 69 4.58 -14.68 30.43
N ASN A 70 4.07 -15.67 31.16
CA ASN A 70 4.88 -16.55 32.01
C ASN A 70 5.86 -17.44 31.22
N MET A 71 5.49 -17.86 30.01
CA MET A 71 6.38 -18.63 29.14
C MET A 71 7.50 -17.74 28.55
N LEU A 72 7.13 -16.54 28.10
CA LEU A 72 8.06 -15.62 27.44
C LEU A 72 8.96 -14.86 28.43
N SER A 73 8.55 -14.66 29.69
CA SER A 73 9.31 -13.90 30.71
C SER A 73 10.67 -14.50 31.06
N LYS A 74 10.99 -15.72 30.63
CA LYS A 74 12.32 -16.31 30.80
C LYS A 74 13.34 -15.83 29.76
N ARG A 75 12.86 -15.39 28.59
CA ARG A 75 13.68 -15.02 27.43
C ARG A 75 13.52 -13.56 27.02
N TYR A 76 12.32 -13.01 27.21
CA TYR A 76 11.95 -11.66 26.80
C TYR A 76 11.28 -10.93 27.96
N ASN A 77 12.08 -10.14 28.66
CA ASN A 77 11.69 -9.49 29.92
C ASN A 77 10.94 -8.17 29.70
N THR A 78 11.03 -7.58 28.51
CA THR A 78 10.38 -6.32 28.17
C THR A 78 9.50 -6.46 26.92
N GLU A 79 8.50 -5.59 26.77
CA GLU A 79 7.72 -5.51 25.52
C GLU A 79 8.61 -5.16 24.33
N GLN A 80 9.65 -4.35 24.54
CA GLN A 80 10.60 -4.01 23.50
C GLN A 80 11.36 -5.24 22.99
N ASP A 81 11.75 -6.17 23.86
CA ASP A 81 12.41 -7.42 23.46
C ASP A 81 11.48 -8.29 22.61
N ARG A 82 10.20 -8.39 23.01
CA ARG A 82 9.17 -9.14 22.29
C ARG A 82 8.90 -8.54 20.91
N ASN A 83 8.77 -7.21 20.84
CA ASN A 83 8.58 -6.48 19.58
C ASN A 83 9.80 -6.64 18.65
N ALA A 84 11.02 -6.61 19.19
CA ALA A 84 12.23 -6.84 18.41
C ALA A 84 12.32 -8.28 17.90
N MET A 85 11.73 -9.24 18.62
CA MET A 85 11.68 -10.65 18.21
C MET A 85 10.64 -10.89 17.12
N SER A 86 9.43 -10.31 17.20
CA SER A 86 8.38 -10.49 16.19
C SER A 86 8.77 -10.00 14.79
N MET A 87 9.72 -9.07 14.69
CA MET A 87 10.23 -8.52 13.43
C MET A 87 11.29 -9.38 12.71
N LYS A 88 11.82 -10.43 13.35
CA LYS A 88 12.92 -11.25 12.79
C LYS A 88 12.38 -12.48 12.08
N GLN A 89 13.12 -13.02 11.11
CA GLN A 89 12.82 -14.37 10.63
C GLN A 89 13.30 -15.39 11.67
N PRO A 90 12.45 -16.32 12.12
CA PRO A 90 12.85 -17.34 13.09
C PRO A 90 13.88 -18.28 12.45
N ARG A 91 14.95 -18.57 13.19
CA ARG A 91 16.04 -19.47 12.74
C ARG A 91 15.93 -20.85 13.37
N THR A 92 15.22 -20.94 14.48
CA THR A 92 14.97 -22.18 15.22
C THR A 92 13.47 -22.40 15.40
N LEU A 93 13.08 -23.65 15.63
CA LEU A 93 11.69 -23.97 15.94
C LEU A 93 11.19 -23.27 17.22
N GLU A 94 12.05 -23.08 18.21
CA GLU A 94 11.68 -22.41 19.46
C GLU A 94 11.44 -20.91 19.25
N GLU A 95 12.27 -20.22 18.46
CA GLU A 95 12.02 -18.84 18.07
C GLU A 95 10.70 -18.69 17.28
N ALA A 96 10.39 -19.64 16.38
CA ALA A 96 9.12 -19.62 15.65
C ALA A 96 7.92 -19.75 16.59
N LYS A 97 8.00 -20.64 17.59
CA LYS A 97 6.95 -20.79 18.62
C LYS A 97 6.80 -19.53 19.47
N ASP A 98 7.91 -18.93 19.88
CA ASP A 98 7.91 -17.70 20.66
C ASP A 98 7.25 -16.55 19.89
N GLN A 99 7.49 -16.46 18.57
CA GLN A 99 6.82 -15.46 17.74
C GLN A 99 5.32 -15.69 17.63
N VAL A 100 4.87 -16.94 17.44
CA VAL A 100 3.43 -17.26 17.44
C VAL A 100 2.79 -16.88 18.78
N LEU A 101 3.46 -17.16 19.90
CA LEU A 101 3.01 -16.77 21.24
C LEU A 101 2.89 -15.24 21.36
N ILE A 102 3.91 -14.49 20.91
CA ILE A 102 3.90 -13.02 20.91
C ILE A 102 2.75 -12.49 20.06
N MET A 103 2.66 -12.91 18.79
CA MET A 103 1.61 -12.47 17.86
C MET A 103 0.21 -12.77 18.40
N TYR A 104 0.00 -13.93 18.99
CA TYR A 104 -1.30 -14.27 19.55
C TYR A 104 -1.63 -13.42 20.78
N SER A 105 -0.65 -13.18 21.67
CA SER A 105 -0.84 -12.27 22.81
C SER A 105 -1.19 -10.85 22.35
N ASP A 106 -0.55 -10.36 21.30
CA ASP A 106 -0.83 -9.05 20.72
C ASP A 106 -2.26 -8.99 20.14
N ILE A 107 -2.68 -10.01 19.37
CA ILE A 107 -4.06 -10.13 18.87
C ILE A 107 -5.06 -10.09 20.03
N LEU A 108 -4.82 -10.85 21.10
CA LEU A 108 -5.70 -10.86 22.27
C LEU A 108 -5.77 -9.49 22.95
N LYS A 109 -4.62 -8.82 23.15
CA LYS A 109 -4.55 -7.49 23.79
C LYS A 109 -5.22 -6.40 22.96
N GLU A 110 -5.06 -6.43 21.64
CA GLU A 110 -5.68 -5.46 20.72
C GLU A 110 -7.20 -5.63 20.66
N ASN A 111 -7.70 -6.85 20.86
CA ASN A 111 -9.10 -7.20 20.65
C ASN A 111 -9.84 -7.59 21.93
N SER A 112 -9.31 -7.20 23.09
CA SER A 112 -9.97 -7.38 24.38
C SER A 112 -9.69 -6.24 25.35
N VAL A 113 -10.64 -6.00 26.24
CA VAL A 113 -10.47 -5.08 27.38
C VAL A 113 -10.80 -5.86 28.65
N ASP A 114 -9.88 -5.86 29.62
CA ASP A 114 -9.99 -6.62 30.87
C ASP A 114 -10.30 -8.12 30.64
N GLY A 115 -9.74 -8.70 29.58
CA GLY A 115 -9.95 -10.11 29.21
C GLY A 115 -11.32 -10.42 28.60
N LYS A 116 -12.13 -9.39 28.32
CA LYS A 116 -13.39 -9.53 27.58
C LYS A 116 -13.17 -9.16 26.11
N PRO A 117 -13.53 -10.03 25.15
CA PRO A 117 -13.47 -9.71 23.74
C PRO A 117 -14.26 -8.44 23.38
N THR A 118 -13.65 -7.55 22.61
CA THR A 118 -14.35 -6.40 21.99
C THR A 118 -15.31 -6.87 20.90
N MET A 119 -16.12 -5.98 20.33
CA MET A 119 -16.92 -6.31 19.14
C MET A 119 -16.04 -6.75 17.97
N MET A 120 -14.86 -6.13 17.77
CA MET A 120 -13.86 -6.64 16.83
C MET A 120 -13.36 -8.02 17.23
N GLY A 121 -13.03 -8.22 18.51
CA GLY A 121 -12.60 -9.52 19.03
C GLY A 121 -13.61 -10.63 18.73
N LYS A 122 -14.90 -10.38 18.98
CA LYS A 122 -15.98 -11.32 18.67
C LYS A 122 -16.09 -11.57 17.17
N LEU A 123 -15.99 -10.53 16.35
CA LEU A 123 -16.02 -10.61 14.88
C LEU A 123 -14.87 -11.46 14.30
N ILE A 124 -13.70 -11.47 14.94
CA ILE A 124 -12.54 -12.26 14.50
C ILE A 124 -12.44 -13.64 15.19
N GLY A 125 -13.45 -14.04 15.95
CA GLY A 125 -13.55 -15.38 16.55
C GLY A 125 -12.99 -15.51 17.96
N LEU A 126 -12.84 -14.41 18.73
CA LEU A 126 -12.57 -14.48 20.18
C LEU A 126 -13.85 -14.62 21.03
N GLY A 127 -15.02 -14.53 20.40
CA GLY A 127 -16.32 -14.78 21.02
C GLY A 127 -16.82 -16.20 20.78
N THR A 128 -18.12 -16.40 20.93
CA THR A 128 -18.77 -17.64 20.47
C THR A 128 -18.91 -17.67 18.95
N LYS A 129 -19.13 -18.85 18.36
CA LYS A 129 -19.36 -19.00 16.92
C LYS A 129 -20.63 -18.29 16.47
N GLU A 130 -21.65 -18.26 17.31
CA GLU A 130 -22.91 -17.57 17.06
C GLU A 130 -22.69 -16.06 17.01
N GLU A 131 -21.93 -15.50 17.97
CA GLU A 131 -21.57 -14.08 18.00
C GLU A 131 -20.74 -13.68 16.77
N GLU A 132 -19.74 -14.49 16.39
CA GLU A 132 -18.92 -14.26 15.20
C GLU A 132 -19.79 -14.23 13.93
N ALA A 133 -20.62 -15.25 13.74
CA ALA A 133 -21.47 -15.37 12.55
C ALA A 133 -22.47 -14.22 12.44
N ASP A 134 -23.06 -13.82 13.56
CA ASP A 134 -24.04 -12.74 13.61
C ASP A 134 -23.41 -11.37 13.32
N LEU A 135 -22.26 -11.07 13.95
CA LEU A 135 -21.51 -9.83 13.69
C LEU A 135 -20.99 -9.79 12.26
N ARG A 136 -20.48 -10.91 11.73
CA ARG A 136 -19.97 -10.99 10.36
C ARG A 136 -21.06 -10.76 9.33
N ALA A 137 -22.22 -11.41 9.49
CA ALA A 137 -23.37 -11.21 8.61
C ALA A 137 -23.84 -9.74 8.64
N PHE A 138 -23.87 -9.12 9.82
CA PHE A 138 -24.20 -7.70 9.95
C PHE A 138 -23.17 -6.81 9.24
N MET A 139 -21.87 -6.99 9.49
CA MET A 139 -20.81 -6.20 8.87
C MET A 139 -20.80 -6.35 7.35
N ASP A 140 -21.00 -7.57 6.83
CA ASP A 140 -21.13 -7.84 5.40
C ASP A 140 -22.33 -7.11 4.79
N SER A 141 -23.47 -7.07 5.49
CA SER A 141 -24.66 -6.32 5.04
C SER A 141 -24.43 -4.80 4.98
N MET A 142 -23.48 -4.29 5.76
CA MET A 142 -23.16 -2.86 5.87
C MET A 142 -21.99 -2.42 5.00
N SER A 143 -21.25 -3.39 4.43
CA SER A 143 -20.11 -3.17 3.53
C SER A 143 -20.60 -2.71 2.16
N SER A 144 -20.84 -1.41 2.01
CA SER A 144 -20.99 -0.80 0.69
C SER A 144 -19.66 -0.85 -0.08
N LEU A 145 -19.70 -0.69 -1.40
CA LEU A 145 -18.51 -0.55 -2.28
C LEU A 145 -17.55 0.60 -1.87
N TYR A 146 -17.93 1.44 -0.89
CA TYR A 146 -17.11 2.53 -0.36
C TYR A 146 -16.52 2.15 1.01
N PRO A 147 -15.20 2.34 1.22
CA PRO A 147 -14.55 1.93 2.46
C PRO A 147 -15.17 2.60 3.68
N ASN A 148 -15.36 1.80 4.74
CA ASN A 148 -15.94 2.25 6.00
C ASN A 148 -14.93 3.07 6.81
N ASN A 149 -14.81 4.37 6.51
CA ASN A 149 -13.89 5.27 7.21
C ASN A 149 -14.57 6.15 8.28
N ASN A 150 -15.82 5.85 8.67
CA ASN A 150 -16.51 6.64 9.67
C ASN A 150 -15.99 6.31 11.08
N LYS A 151 -15.25 7.26 11.68
CA LYS A 151 -14.62 7.13 13.01
C LYS A 151 -15.62 6.77 14.11
N GLU A 152 -16.83 7.34 14.09
CA GLU A 152 -17.87 7.06 15.10
C GLU A 152 -18.27 5.58 15.07
N SER A 153 -18.57 5.03 13.88
CA SER A 153 -18.90 3.61 13.71
C SER A 153 -17.74 2.68 14.03
N LEU A 154 -16.51 3.02 13.63
CA LEU A 154 -15.34 2.19 13.89
C LEU A 154 -15.01 2.13 15.39
N SER A 155 -15.17 3.22 16.13
CA SER A 155 -14.93 3.24 17.58
C SER A 155 -15.85 2.33 18.39
N LEU A 156 -17.00 1.93 17.82
CA LEU A 156 -17.90 0.97 18.45
C LEU A 156 -17.34 -0.45 18.44
N LEU A 157 -16.39 -0.76 17.53
CA LEU A 157 -15.77 -2.08 17.44
C LEU A 157 -14.86 -2.39 18.66
N ASP A 158 -14.36 -1.35 19.33
CA ASP A 158 -13.48 -1.48 20.50
C ASP A 158 -14.26 -1.65 21.83
N ARG A 159 -15.60 -1.62 21.78
CA ARG A 159 -16.46 -1.68 22.97
C ARG A 159 -16.65 -3.12 23.45
N THR A 160 -16.72 -3.30 24.77
CA THR A 160 -17.00 -4.59 25.44
C THR A 160 -18.27 -4.58 26.30
N ASP A 161 -18.85 -3.39 26.52
CA ASP A 161 -19.99 -3.15 27.42
C ASP A 161 -21.35 -3.16 26.71
N LEU A 162 -21.34 -3.18 25.37
CA LEU A 162 -22.56 -3.23 24.55
C LEU A 162 -22.99 -4.68 24.32
N SER A 163 -24.30 -4.92 24.24
CA SER A 163 -24.82 -6.12 23.57
C SER A 163 -24.63 -6.02 22.06
N ILE A 164 -24.67 -7.15 21.35
CA ILE A 164 -24.56 -7.19 19.89
C ILE A 164 -25.69 -6.39 19.22
N ASP A 165 -26.91 -6.45 19.75
CA ASP A 165 -28.05 -5.70 19.19
C ASP A 165 -27.93 -4.19 19.38
N GLU A 166 -27.43 -3.74 20.55
CA GLU A 166 -27.12 -2.34 20.79
C GLU A 166 -26.00 -1.85 19.87
N PHE A 167 -24.93 -2.65 19.71
CA PHE A 167 -23.85 -2.38 18.78
C PHE A 167 -24.38 -2.19 17.35
N LYS A 168 -25.17 -3.15 16.84
CA LYS A 168 -25.76 -3.07 15.49
C LYS A 168 -26.57 -1.81 15.29
N THR A 169 -27.40 -1.46 16.27
CA THR A 169 -28.26 -0.27 16.23
C THR A 169 -27.43 1.01 16.17
N LEU A 170 -26.43 1.15 17.07
CA LEU A 170 -25.56 2.33 17.11
C LEU A 170 -24.69 2.43 15.85
N PHE A 171 -24.17 1.31 15.37
CA PHE A 171 -23.34 1.23 14.17
C PHE A 171 -24.14 1.65 12.93
N ALA A 172 -25.36 1.13 12.77
CA ALA A 172 -26.24 1.52 11.67
C ALA A 172 -26.60 3.01 11.70
N LYS A 173 -26.90 3.54 12.88
CA LYS A 173 -27.21 4.96 13.06
C LYS A 173 -26.00 5.85 12.72
N ALA A 174 -24.81 5.48 13.16
CA ALA A 174 -23.57 6.20 12.84
C ALA A 174 -23.29 6.19 11.33
N ARG A 175 -23.54 5.06 10.66
CA ARG A 175 -23.41 4.92 9.21
C ARG A 175 -24.43 5.77 8.45
N GLU A 176 -25.69 5.74 8.84
CA GLU A 176 -26.75 6.54 8.20
C GLU A 176 -26.46 8.04 8.29
N LYS A 177 -26.02 8.50 9.47
CA LYS A 177 -25.58 9.88 9.68
C LYS A 177 -24.42 10.24 8.77
N ALA A 178 -23.40 9.39 8.68
CA ALA A 178 -22.26 9.61 7.78
C ALA A 178 -22.68 9.73 6.31
N THR A 179 -23.61 8.90 5.86
CA THR A 179 -24.15 8.96 4.49
C THR A 179 -24.90 10.26 4.26
N LYS A 180 -25.77 10.67 5.19
CA LYS A 180 -26.53 11.93 5.11
C LYS A 180 -25.62 13.15 5.07
N ASP A 181 -24.61 13.19 5.93
CA ASP A 181 -23.63 14.29 5.98
C ASP A 181 -22.90 14.44 4.63
N VAL A 182 -22.51 13.32 4.01
CA VAL A 182 -21.87 13.31 2.68
C VAL A 182 -22.83 13.75 1.58
N GLU A 183 -24.08 13.30 1.61
CA GLU A 183 -25.09 13.73 0.65
C GLU A 183 -25.38 15.23 0.74
N GLU A 184 -25.46 15.77 1.96
CA GLU A 184 -25.68 17.20 2.19
C GLU A 184 -24.48 18.04 1.73
N GLN A 185 -23.25 17.61 2.04
CA GLN A 185 -22.04 18.24 1.50
C GLN A 185 -22.01 18.21 -0.03
N ARG A 186 -22.37 17.09 -0.66
CA ARG A 186 -22.44 17.01 -2.13
C ARG A 186 -23.48 17.96 -2.71
N LYS A 187 -24.67 18.05 -2.10
CA LYS A 187 -25.72 19.01 -2.53
C LYS A 187 -25.22 20.45 -2.43
N GLN A 188 -24.50 20.79 -1.36
CA GLN A 188 -23.92 22.11 -1.18
C GLN A 188 -22.87 22.41 -2.26
N ILE A 189 -21.94 21.48 -2.52
CA ILE A 189 -20.92 21.63 -3.57
C ILE A 189 -21.57 21.84 -4.95
N ILE A 190 -22.59 21.04 -5.29
CA ILE A 190 -23.31 21.17 -6.57
C ILE A 190 -23.96 22.56 -6.68
N LYS A 191 -24.56 23.05 -5.60
CA LYS A 191 -25.19 24.37 -5.57
C LYS A 191 -24.15 25.50 -5.73
N GLU A 192 -23.04 25.41 -5.01
CA GLU A 192 -21.92 26.37 -5.12
C GLU A 192 -21.32 26.38 -6.52
N GLU A 193 -21.16 25.21 -7.15
CA GLU A 193 -20.67 25.08 -8.53
C GLU A 193 -21.66 25.67 -9.55
N GLN A 194 -22.96 25.47 -9.36
CA GLN A 194 -23.99 26.08 -10.21
C GLN A 194 -24.01 27.61 -10.08
N GLU A 195 -23.92 28.14 -8.88
CA GLU A 195 -23.85 29.59 -8.63
C GLU A 195 -22.57 30.19 -9.22
N TYR A 196 -21.43 29.54 -9.03
CA TYR A 196 -20.16 29.94 -9.64
C TYR A 196 -20.26 29.99 -11.17
N ASN A 197 -20.79 28.93 -11.80
CA ASN A 197 -20.95 28.85 -13.25
C ASN A 197 -21.92 29.92 -13.79
N ALA A 198 -23.01 30.21 -13.08
CA ALA A 198 -23.94 31.27 -13.45
C ALA A 198 -23.31 32.67 -13.37
N ASN A 199 -22.53 32.95 -12.32
CA ASN A 199 -21.81 34.21 -12.17
C ASN A 199 -20.71 34.37 -13.23
N PHE A 200 -19.97 33.30 -13.51
CA PHE A 200 -18.97 33.27 -14.59
C PHE A 200 -19.60 33.56 -15.96
N ALA A 201 -20.76 32.95 -16.26
CA ALA A 201 -21.49 33.22 -17.50
C ALA A 201 -21.97 34.68 -17.60
N LYS A 202 -22.43 35.28 -16.49
CA LYS A 202 -22.78 36.71 -16.43
C LYS A 202 -21.58 37.60 -16.70
N GLU A 203 -20.45 37.38 -16.02
CA GLU A 203 -19.23 38.14 -16.27
C GLU A 203 -18.76 38.08 -17.73
N GLN A 204 -18.84 36.91 -18.37
CA GLN A 204 -18.52 36.76 -19.79
C GLN A 204 -19.48 37.56 -20.69
N SER A 205 -20.77 37.57 -20.36
CA SER A 205 -21.79 38.33 -21.10
C SER A 205 -21.67 39.86 -20.93
N GLU A 206 -21.23 40.31 -19.75
CA GLU A 206 -21.01 41.72 -19.42
C GLU A 206 -19.68 42.25 -19.96
N LYS A 207 -18.65 41.39 -20.06
CA LYS A 207 -17.42 41.64 -20.82
C LYS A 207 -17.70 41.61 -22.33
N LYS A 208 -18.59 42.49 -22.79
CA LYS A 208 -18.74 42.79 -24.22
C LYS A 208 -17.39 43.33 -24.71
N PHE A 209 -16.76 42.58 -25.60
CA PHE A 209 -15.56 43.00 -26.31
C PHE A 209 -15.78 44.39 -26.91
N LYS A 210 -15.10 45.41 -26.38
CA LYS A 210 -15.03 46.71 -27.04
C LYS A 210 -13.84 46.65 -27.99
N PRO A 211 -14.03 46.66 -29.32
CA PRO A 211 -12.89 46.71 -30.23
C PRO A 211 -12.09 47.97 -29.90
N MET A 212 -10.79 47.81 -29.63
CA MET A 212 -9.89 48.94 -29.45
C MET A 212 -9.89 49.76 -30.73
N GLN A 213 -10.49 50.95 -30.71
CA GLN A 213 -10.26 51.93 -31.75
C GLN A 213 -8.89 52.56 -31.51
N VAL A 214 -7.87 52.05 -32.21
CA VAL A 214 -6.53 52.63 -32.22
C VAL A 214 -6.62 54.02 -32.87
N LYS A 215 -6.53 55.08 -32.05
CA LYS A 215 -6.54 56.49 -32.52
C LYS A 215 -5.16 57.05 -32.89
N LYS A 216 -4.08 56.31 -32.63
CA LYS A 216 -2.72 56.76 -32.96
C LYS A 216 -2.30 56.23 -34.33
N LYS A 217 -2.06 57.13 -35.28
CA LYS A 217 -1.28 56.82 -36.47
C LYS A 217 0.16 56.60 -36.00
N TYR A 218 0.58 55.34 -35.88
CA TYR A 218 1.99 55.04 -35.73
C TYR A 218 2.63 55.27 -37.10
N GLU A 219 3.68 56.08 -37.17
CA GLU A 219 4.52 56.11 -38.36
C GLU A 219 5.21 54.75 -38.46
N THR A 220 4.92 54.01 -39.53
CA THR A 220 5.58 52.73 -39.81
C THR A 220 7.06 53.01 -40.00
N TYR A 221 7.90 52.28 -39.26
CA TYR A 221 9.35 52.38 -39.37
C TYR A 221 9.80 52.14 -40.82
N ASP A 222 10.48 53.13 -41.41
CA ASP A 222 11.03 53.07 -42.76
C ASP A 222 12.52 52.72 -42.68
N ILE A 223 12.82 51.47 -42.98
CA ILE A 223 14.18 50.92 -42.98
C ILE A 223 15.15 51.67 -43.91
N ASN A 224 14.63 52.38 -44.93
CA ASN A 224 15.46 53.16 -45.85
C ASN A 224 15.96 54.47 -45.25
N LYS A 225 15.36 54.93 -44.14
CA LYS A 225 15.80 56.09 -43.38
C LYS A 225 16.76 55.73 -42.24
N ASP A 226 16.94 54.44 -41.95
CA ASP A 226 17.86 54.00 -40.91
C ASP A 226 19.30 53.92 -41.45
N GLN A 227 20.16 54.75 -40.87
CA GLN A 227 21.54 54.91 -41.28
C GLN A 227 22.38 53.64 -41.06
N LYS A 228 22.05 52.80 -40.07
CA LYS A 228 22.74 51.51 -39.85
C LYS A 228 22.43 50.53 -40.97
N PHE A 229 21.19 50.49 -41.43
CA PHE A 229 20.79 49.65 -42.56
C PHE A 229 21.40 50.13 -43.89
N LEU A 230 21.45 51.44 -44.12
CA LEU A 230 22.13 52.00 -45.30
C LEU A 230 23.62 51.61 -45.34
N TYR A 231 24.31 51.74 -44.20
CA TYR A 231 25.72 51.35 -44.09
C TYR A 231 25.93 49.85 -44.33
N ALA A 232 25.11 49.00 -43.71
CA ALA A 232 25.20 47.55 -43.93
C ALA A 232 24.94 47.16 -45.39
N ARG A 233 23.97 47.81 -46.06
CA ARG A 233 23.69 47.59 -47.48
C ARG A 233 24.86 48.03 -48.37
N GLU A 234 25.54 49.12 -48.03
CA GLU A 234 26.71 49.58 -48.77
C GLU A 234 27.88 48.59 -48.66
N LEU A 235 28.13 48.05 -47.47
CA LEU A 235 29.13 46.99 -47.26
C LEU A 235 28.83 45.74 -48.11
N LEU A 236 27.57 45.31 -48.17
CA LEU A 236 27.17 44.19 -49.03
C LEU A 236 27.35 44.50 -50.52
N ASN A 237 27.05 45.72 -50.96
CA ASN A 237 27.28 46.15 -52.34
C ASN A 237 28.77 46.14 -52.74
N PHE A 238 29.70 46.42 -51.83
CA PHE A 238 31.13 46.29 -52.12
C PHE A 238 31.52 44.83 -52.44
N LYS A 239 30.94 43.87 -51.71
CA LYS A 239 31.13 42.45 -51.98
C LYS A 239 30.53 42.05 -53.32
N GLU A 240 29.29 42.44 -53.59
CA GLU A 240 28.56 42.01 -54.77
C GLU A 240 29.08 42.67 -56.07
N LYS A 241 29.40 43.97 -56.04
CA LYS A 241 29.80 44.72 -57.25
C LYS A 241 31.30 44.75 -57.50
N ARG A 242 32.12 44.71 -56.44
CA ARG A 242 33.59 44.81 -56.55
C ARG A 242 34.31 43.53 -56.14
N GLY A 243 33.57 42.51 -55.69
CA GLY A 243 34.16 41.26 -55.19
C GLY A 243 34.93 41.43 -53.87
N ILE A 244 34.81 42.58 -53.21
CA ILE A 244 35.59 42.92 -52.00
C ILE A 244 34.73 42.63 -50.77
N ASP A 245 35.04 41.54 -50.07
CA ASP A 245 34.46 41.28 -48.75
C ASP A 245 35.19 42.12 -47.70
N VAL A 246 34.63 43.30 -47.40
CA VAL A 246 35.20 44.26 -46.45
C VAL A 246 35.37 43.64 -45.05
N LEU A 247 34.48 42.73 -44.65
CA LEU A 247 34.55 42.09 -43.34
C LEU A 247 35.75 41.14 -43.26
N GLU A 248 35.97 40.34 -44.30
CA GLU A 248 37.14 39.46 -44.39
C GLU A 248 38.45 40.27 -44.44
N LEU A 249 38.43 41.41 -45.14
CA LEU A 249 39.57 42.32 -45.23
C LEU A 249 39.92 42.93 -43.86
N MET A 250 38.92 43.41 -43.12
CA MET A 250 39.11 43.92 -41.75
C MET A 250 39.66 42.83 -40.82
N GLN A 251 39.15 41.60 -40.89
CA GLN A 251 39.67 40.48 -40.10
C GLN A 251 41.13 40.12 -40.45
N LYS A 252 41.52 40.18 -41.73
CA LYS A 252 42.91 39.95 -42.15
C LYS A 252 43.85 41.07 -41.69
N ILE A 253 43.40 42.33 -41.74
CA ILE A 253 44.17 43.48 -41.22
C ILE A 253 44.37 43.33 -39.71
N ASP A 254 43.32 43.01 -38.96
CA ASP A 254 43.39 42.86 -37.51
C ASP A 254 44.34 41.72 -37.10
N LYS A 255 44.26 40.56 -37.77
CA LYS A 255 45.22 39.46 -37.59
C LYS A 255 46.66 39.86 -37.90
N LYS A 256 46.91 40.64 -38.96
CA LYS A 256 48.25 41.15 -39.29
C LYS A 256 48.76 42.18 -38.28
N GLN A 257 47.90 43.06 -37.77
CA GLN A 257 48.27 44.01 -36.71
C GLN A 257 48.60 43.30 -35.39
N ILE A 258 47.91 42.21 -35.08
CA ILE A 258 48.19 41.37 -33.91
C ILE A 258 49.53 40.63 -34.07
N LEU A 259 49.84 40.08 -35.26
CA LEU A 259 51.12 39.42 -35.55
C LEU A 259 52.33 40.38 -35.56
N ASN A 260 52.17 41.61 -36.10
CA ASN A 260 53.22 42.64 -36.08
C ASN A 260 53.48 43.24 -34.68
N LYS A 261 52.61 42.98 -33.69
CA LYS A 261 52.83 43.35 -32.28
C LYS A 261 53.50 42.23 -31.47
N MET A 262 53.67 41.04 -32.05
CA MET A 262 54.28 39.86 -31.41
C MET A 262 55.65 39.47 -32.01
N ALA A 263 56.19 40.26 -32.94
CA ALA A 263 57.56 40.19 -33.47
C ALA A 263 58.33 41.45 -33.07
#